data_AF-A0A3Q7XU07-F1
#
_entry.id   AF-A0A3Q7XU07-F1
#
_cell.length_a   1.000
_cell.length_b   1.000
_cell.length_c   1.000
_cell.angle_alpha   90.00
_cell.angle_beta   90.00
_cell.angle_gamma   90.00
#
_symmetry.space_group_name_H-M   'P 1'
#
loop_
_entity.id
_entity.type
_entity.pdbx_description
1 polymer ?
#
loop_
_entity_poly.entity_id
_entity_poly.type
_entity_poly.pdbx_seq_one_letter_code
_entity_poly.pdbx_strand_id
1 'polypeptide(L)'
;MYNLGMTMPPILRYGKYCGMLYSGCPGERPCDDLDACCMNHDFCVQAKNYNYLSQECSQTFINCMNNFNNRGGPTFKGNTCQVDDVIQVITFVMNAVLLAGRVLHNP
;
A
#
# COMPACT_ATOMS: atom_id res chain seq x y z
N MET A 1 19.09 12.90 -7.90
CA MET A 1 19.08 11.73 -8.82
C MET A 1 17.97 10.82 -8.36
N TYR A 2 16.80 10.84 -9.00
CA TYR A 2 15.72 9.92 -8.66
C TYR A 2 16.14 8.52 -9.06
N ASN A 3 16.13 7.59 -8.10
CA ASN A 3 16.51 6.21 -8.32
C ASN A 3 15.33 5.48 -8.99
N LEU A 4 15.12 5.73 -10.28
CA LEU A 4 13.96 5.26 -11.07
C LEU A 4 13.76 3.74 -11.10
N GLY A 5 14.73 2.94 -10.62
CA GLY A 5 14.68 1.47 -10.67
C GLY A 5 13.91 0.77 -9.55
N MET A 6 13.71 1.40 -8.38
CA MET A 6 13.07 0.75 -7.21
C MET A 6 11.65 1.28 -6.89
N THR A 7 11.18 2.28 -7.62
CA THR A 7 9.95 3.04 -7.30
C THR A 7 8.91 2.99 -8.42
N MET A 8 9.03 2.05 -9.35
CA MET A 8 7.99 1.85 -10.36
C MET A 8 6.80 1.11 -9.77
N PRO A 9 5.56 1.66 -9.86
CA PRO A 9 4.40 1.06 -9.21
C PRO A 9 4.14 -0.42 -9.56
N PRO A 10 4.29 -0.89 -10.82
CA PRO A 10 4.02 -2.28 -11.16
C PRO A 10 4.96 -3.31 -10.52
N ILE A 11 6.18 -2.91 -10.15
CA ILE A 11 7.22 -3.83 -9.63
C ILE A 11 7.63 -3.52 -8.18
N LEU A 12 7.02 -2.50 -7.57
CA LEU A 12 7.27 -2.16 -6.17
C LEU A 12 6.90 -3.36 -5.28
N ARG A 13 7.87 -3.77 -4.44
CA ARG A 13 7.67 -4.73 -3.36
C ARG A 13 8.36 -4.21 -2.12
N TYR A 14 7.58 -3.91 -1.10
CA TYR A 14 8.05 -3.41 0.18
C TYR A 14 7.51 -4.28 1.30
N GLY A 15 8.37 -4.60 2.27
CA GLY A 15 7.99 -5.47 3.39
C GLY A 15 7.58 -6.86 2.92
N LYS A 16 6.41 -7.34 3.36
CA LYS A 16 5.79 -8.61 2.95
C LYS A 16 4.47 -8.41 2.22
N TYR A 17 3.86 -7.23 2.32
CA TYR A 17 2.48 -6.99 1.90
C TYR A 17 2.32 -5.82 0.92
N CYS A 18 3.29 -4.91 0.79
CA CYS A 18 3.14 -3.76 -0.10
C CYS A 18 3.58 -4.10 -1.53
N GLY A 19 2.64 -4.42 -2.41
CA GLY A 19 2.90 -4.58 -3.84
C GLY A 19 1.70 -5.13 -4.61
N MET A 20 1.70 -4.96 -5.93
CA MET A 20 0.64 -5.51 -6.78
C MET A 20 0.78 -7.03 -6.88
N LEU A 21 -0.30 -7.77 -6.57
CA LEU A 21 -0.32 -9.24 -6.55
C LEU A 21 0.80 -9.83 -5.66
N TYR A 22 1.12 -9.12 -4.58
CA TYR A 22 2.17 -9.45 -3.65
C TYR A 22 1.63 -9.29 -2.23
N SER A 23 1.63 -10.38 -1.45
CA SER A 23 1.08 -10.40 -0.10
C SER A 23 1.81 -11.45 0.76
N GLY A 24 1.72 -11.32 2.07
CA GLY A 24 2.34 -12.23 3.03
C GLY A 24 1.57 -13.53 3.24
N CYS A 25 2.25 -14.53 3.82
CA CYS A 25 1.61 -15.79 4.21
C CYS A 25 0.75 -15.64 5.47
N PRO A 26 -0.23 -16.53 5.72
CA PRO A 26 -0.99 -16.52 6.97
C PRO A 26 -0.08 -16.59 8.19
N GLY A 27 -0.27 -15.68 9.15
CA GLY A 27 0.50 -15.61 10.40
C GLY A 27 1.83 -14.86 10.31
N GLU A 28 2.28 -14.45 9.11
CA GLU A 28 3.43 -13.58 8.99
C GLU A 28 3.15 -12.21 9.61
N ARG A 29 4.12 -11.70 10.38
CA ARG A 29 4.03 -10.34 10.93
C ARG A 29 4.53 -9.33 9.90
N PRO A 30 3.90 -8.15 9.78
CA PRO A 30 4.39 -7.09 8.91
C PRO A 30 5.78 -6.63 9.37
N CYS A 31 6.60 -6.21 8.41
CA CYS A 31 7.98 -5.80 8.66
C CYS A 31 8.07 -4.49 9.45
N ASP A 32 7.14 -3.56 9.21
CA ASP A 32 6.96 -2.31 9.94
C ASP A 32 5.49 -1.84 9.86
N ASP A 33 5.22 -0.63 10.36
CA ASP A 33 3.87 -0.06 10.38
C ASP A 33 3.35 0.29 8.97
N LEU A 34 4.22 0.58 7.99
CA LEU A 34 3.80 0.80 6.60
C LEU A 34 3.37 -0.53 5.96
N ASP A 35 4.14 -1.58 6.17
CA ASP A 35 3.81 -2.95 5.74
C ASP A 35 2.52 -3.45 6.42
N ALA A 36 2.26 -3.03 7.66
CA ALA A 36 0.99 -3.29 8.35
C ALA A 36 -0.21 -2.59 7.68
N CYS A 37 -0.02 -1.38 7.16
CA CYS A 37 -1.06 -0.71 6.36
C CYS A 37 -1.40 -1.53 5.10
N CYS A 38 -0.40 -2.07 4.42
CA CYS A 38 -0.58 -2.92 3.25
C CYS A 38 -1.25 -4.25 3.59
N MET A 39 -0.85 -4.91 4.68
CA MET A 39 -1.49 -6.13 5.17
C MET A 39 -2.99 -5.91 5.42
N ASN A 40 -3.36 -4.81 6.08
CA ASN A 40 -4.76 -4.48 6.35
C ASN A 40 -5.53 -4.17 5.06
N HIS A 41 -4.89 -3.53 4.08
CA HIS A 41 -5.49 -3.29 2.76
C HIS A 41 -5.77 -4.61 2.03
N ASP A 42 -4.82 -5.54 2.00
CA ASP A 42 -4.99 -6.85 1.36
C ASP A 42 -6.14 -7.64 1.99
N PHE A 43 -6.23 -7.67 3.32
CA PHE A 43 -7.33 -8.31 4.03
C PHE A 43 -8.67 -7.61 3.77
N CYS A 44 -8.69 -6.29 3.69
CA CYS A 44 -9.90 -5.55 3.33
C CYS A 44 -10.38 -5.93 1.92
N VAL A 45 -9.47 -5.94 0.93
CA VAL A 45 -9.81 -6.31 -0.45
C VAL A 45 -10.31 -7.75 -0.51
N GLN A 46 -9.66 -8.69 0.18
CA GLN A 46 -10.11 -10.08 0.26
C GLN A 46 -11.52 -10.18 0.85
N ALA A 47 -11.79 -9.48 1.96
CA ALA A 47 -13.10 -9.46 2.60
C ALA A 47 -14.21 -8.80 1.74
N LYS A 48 -13.83 -7.97 0.76
CA LYS A 48 -14.74 -7.34 -0.20
C LYS A 48 -14.79 -8.11 -1.52
N ASN A 49 -14.66 -9.44 -1.49
CA ASN A 49 -14.67 -10.32 -2.66
C ASN A 49 -13.60 -9.96 -3.71
N TYR A 50 -12.39 -9.66 -3.25
CA TYR A 50 -11.26 -9.24 -4.10
C TYR A 50 -11.52 -7.94 -4.89
N ASN A 51 -12.42 -7.07 -4.39
CA ASN A 51 -12.70 -5.78 -5.01
C ASN A 51 -11.60 -4.75 -4.70
N TYR A 52 -10.58 -4.71 -5.55
CA TYR A 52 -9.50 -3.72 -5.48
C TYR A 52 -9.98 -2.27 -5.68
N LEU A 53 -11.16 -2.04 -6.27
CA LEU A 53 -11.75 -0.71 -6.44
C LEU A 53 -12.61 -0.27 -5.24
N SER A 54 -12.58 -1.02 -4.14
CA SER A 54 -13.28 -0.65 -2.91
C SER A 54 -12.77 0.71 -2.39
N GLN A 55 -13.67 1.70 -2.37
CA GLN A 55 -13.36 3.03 -1.85
C GLN A 55 -13.02 2.97 -0.36
N GLU A 56 -13.70 2.11 0.41
CA GLU A 56 -13.46 1.91 1.83
C GLU A 56 -12.04 1.40 2.09
N CYS A 57 -11.60 0.36 1.36
CA CYS A 57 -10.24 -0.18 1.48
C CYS A 57 -9.21 0.86 1.06
N SER A 58 -9.46 1.56 -0.05
CA SER A 58 -8.54 2.58 -0.57
C SER A 58 -8.37 3.76 0.39
N GLN A 59 -9.48 4.30 0.92
CA GLN A 59 -9.45 5.44 1.83
C GLN A 59 -8.82 5.09 3.18
N THR A 60 -9.14 3.91 3.72
CA THR A 60 -8.54 3.40 4.96
C THR A 60 -7.04 3.22 4.80
N PHE A 61 -6.60 2.68 3.66
CA PHE A 61 -5.19 2.49 3.36
C PHE A 61 -4.43 3.81 3.22
N ILE A 62 -4.95 4.77 2.45
CA ILE A 62 -4.37 6.12 2.31
C ILE A 62 -4.23 6.79 3.69
N ASN A 63 -5.27 6.73 4.52
CA ASN A 63 -5.24 7.31 5.86
C ASN A 63 -4.19 6.63 6.75
N CYS A 64 -4.04 5.31 6.66
CA CYS A 64 -3.02 4.56 7.39
C CYS A 64 -1.60 5.00 7.00
N MET A 65 -1.31 5.08 5.69
CA MET A 65 0.00 5.53 5.21
C MET A 65 0.31 6.97 5.63
N ASN A 66 -0.68 7.87 5.56
CA ASN A 66 -0.51 9.26 6.03
C ASN A 66 -0.17 9.33 7.52
N ASN A 67 -0.84 8.51 8.34
CA ASN A 67 -0.55 8.45 9.78
C ASN A 67 0.85 7.90 10.07
N PHE A 68 1.29 6.87 9.34
CA PHE A 68 2.65 6.35 9.43
C PHE A 68 3.68 7.43 9.08
N ASN A 69 3.48 8.12 7.95
CA ASN A 69 4.36 9.19 7.48
C ASN A 69 4.47 10.33 8.52
N ASN A 70 3.32 10.78 9.04
CA ASN A 70 3.27 11.88 10.02
C ASN A 70 3.94 11.55 11.35
N ARG A 71 4.00 10.27 11.74
CA ARG A 71 4.66 9.84 12.97
C ARG A 71 6.16 9.66 12.81
N GLY A 72 6.68 9.59 11.59
CA GLY A 72 8.09 9.29 11.31
C GLY A 72 8.54 7.95 11.89
N GLY A 73 7.67 6.92 11.79
CA GLY A 73 7.95 5.60 12.36
C GLY A 73 9.21 4.96 11.77
N PRO A 74 9.92 4.11 12.55
CA PRO A 74 11.11 3.43 12.05
C PRO A 74 10.75 2.38 10.99
N THR A 75 11.65 2.18 10.03
CA THR A 75 11.58 1.08 9.06
C THR A 75 12.30 -0.18 9.57
N PHE A 76 12.03 -1.33 8.95
CA PHE A 76 12.71 -2.59 9.25
C PHE A 76 14.19 -2.60 8.81
N LYS A 77 15.00 -3.41 9.51
CA LYS A 77 16.42 -3.61 9.22
C LYS A 77 16.60 -4.25 7.84
N GLY A 78 17.51 -3.70 7.04
CA GLY A 78 17.80 -4.19 5.70
C GLY A 78 16.88 -3.65 4.61
N ASN A 79 15.97 -2.72 4.95
CA ASN A 79 15.24 -1.96 3.95
C ASN A 79 16.20 -1.18 3.04
N THR A 80 16.10 -1.41 1.73
CA THR A 80 16.88 -0.71 0.69
C THR A 80 16.09 0.39 -0.01
N CYS A 81 14.80 0.53 0.30
CA CYS A 81 13.91 1.53 -0.28
C CYS A 81 13.95 2.83 0.52
N GLN A 82 13.79 3.96 -0.18
CA GLN A 82 13.43 5.22 0.47
C GLN A 82 11.94 5.18 0.79
N VAL A 83 11.61 5.24 2.09
CA VAL A 83 10.23 5.04 2.58
C VAL A 83 9.27 6.10 2.04
N ASP A 84 9.71 7.35 1.97
CA ASP A 84 8.92 8.45 1.43
C ASP A 84 8.55 8.23 -0.05
N ASP A 85 9.49 7.70 -0.85
CA ASP A 85 9.24 7.37 -2.25
C ASP A 85 8.21 6.23 -2.38
N VAL A 86 8.29 5.22 -1.50
CA VAL A 86 7.32 4.11 -1.46
C VAL A 86 5.92 4.64 -1.17
N ILE A 87 5.77 5.50 -0.15
CA ILE A 87 4.48 6.11 0.21
C ILE A 87 3.96 6.96 -0.94
N GLN A 88 4.80 7.76 -1.59
CA GLN A 88 4.40 8.62 -2.71
C GLN A 88 3.88 7.79 -3.89
N VAL A 89 4.59 6.73 -4.27
CA VAL A 89 4.22 5.85 -5.38
C VAL A 89 2.91 5.12 -5.10
N ILE A 90 2.78 4.53 -3.91
CA ILE A 90 1.55 3.82 -3.53
C ILE A 90 0.37 4.81 -3.45
N THR A 91 0.57 5.98 -2.85
CA THR A 91 -0.48 7.02 -2.76
C THR A 91 -0.94 7.47 -4.14
N PHE A 92 -0.03 7.63 -5.10
CA PHE A 92 -0.38 7.95 -6.49
C PHE A 92 -1.32 6.90 -7.10
N VAL A 93 -0.97 5.61 -6.99
CA VAL A 93 -1.80 4.50 -7.48
C VAL A 93 -3.14 4.45 -6.76
N MET A 94 -3.13 4.55 -5.42
CA MET A 94 -4.35 4.43 -4.63
C MET A 94 -5.32 5.60 -4.84
N ASN A 95 -4.83 6.80 -5.15
CA ASN A 95 -5.69 7.91 -5.56
C ASN A 95 -6.37 7.64 -6.91
N ALA A 96 -5.66 7.03 -7.87
CA ALA A 96 -6.26 6.61 -9.14
C ALA A 96 -7.29 5.49 -8.94
N VAL A 97 -6.99 4.50 -8.09
CA VAL A 97 -7.92 3.43 -7.70
C VAL A 97 -9.16 3.98 -7.01
N LEU A 98 -9.00 4.92 -6.07
CA LEU A 98 -10.11 5.56 -5.36
C LEU A 98 -10.99 6.36 -6.32
N LEU A 99 -10.39 7.08 -7.27
CA LEU A 99 -11.12 7.78 -8.33
C LEU A 99 -11.89 6.79 -9.23
N ALA A 100 -11.24 5.74 -9.71
CA ALA A 100 -11.88 4.71 -10.52
C ALA A 100 -13.03 4.04 -9.76
N GLY A 101 -12.83 3.74 -8.47
CA GLY A 101 -13.84 3.18 -7.59
C GLY A 101 -15.03 4.11 -7.35
N ARG A 102 -14.87 5.44 -7.43
CA ARG A 102 -15.97 6.41 -7.40
C ARG A 102 -16.74 6.46 -8.72
N VAL A 103 -16.04 6.38 -9.84
CA VAL A 103 -16.64 6.42 -11.19
C VAL A 103 -17.40 5.13 -11.49
N LEU A 104 -16.82 3.97 -11.14
CA LEU A 104 -17.34 2.65 -11.49
C LEU A 104 -18.30 2.05 -10.45
N HIS A 105 -18.43 2.61 -9.24
CA HIS A 105 -19.46 2.20 -8.28
C HIS A 105 -20.88 2.64 -8.68
N ASN A 106 -21.02 3.50 -9.69
CA ASN A 106 -22.30 3.83 -10.31
C ASN A 106 -22.48 2.98 -11.57
N PRO A 107 -23.28 1.90 -11.54
CA PRO A 107 -24.08 1.55 -12.70
C PRO A 107 -25.15 2.62 -12.97
#